data_AF-A8UE26-F1
#
_entry.id   AF-A8UE26-F1
#
_cell.length_a   1.000
_cell.length_b   1.000
_cell.length_c   1.000
_cell.angle_alpha   90.00
_cell.angle_beta   90.00
_cell.angle_gamma   90.00
#
_symmetry.space_group_name_H-M   'P 1'
#
loop_
_entity.id
_entity.type
_entity.pdbx_description
1 polymer ?
#
loop_
_entity_poly.entity_id
_entity_poly.type
_entity_poly.pdbx_seq_one_letter_code
_entity_poly.pdbx_strand_id
1 'polypeptide(L)'
;MIKSISTLLILFSTLIINGQNAILLKNFNPKAQDLEHTLNATKDSLILGYEKSILNVEIFNEDYEKKITVEDTETQISLSDLPAGKFVVHAKLEDKIIVMGILKRERINDADNSNMLLDKGDIAEGKGMMLDESLNLIKNSPKQSIEFILTRGKPHKQATKKRKFYWISFKINNESGSVRTMRLADQKSVDKLISRNKKEHASPSGKINELIVWEVYNTSKFMELQMSNPEFIKSITSEFFNVTPYYKSVNSSENI
;
A
#
# COMPACT_ATOMS: atom_id res chain seq x y z
N MET A 1 -5.63 51.67 5.65
CA MET A 1 -6.27 50.52 4.97
C MET A 1 -5.30 49.45 4.49
N ILE A 2 -4.16 49.80 3.87
CA ILE A 2 -3.18 48.82 3.35
C ILE A 2 -2.65 47.83 4.40
N LYS A 3 -2.38 48.27 5.64
CA LYS A 3 -1.88 47.39 6.71
C LYS A 3 -2.87 46.28 7.14
N SER A 4 -4.18 46.52 7.00
CA SER A 4 -5.23 45.53 7.35
C SER A 4 -5.44 44.48 6.25
N ILE A 5 -5.10 44.82 5.00
CA ILE A 5 -5.16 43.90 3.87
C ILE A 5 -3.97 42.95 3.91
N SER A 6 -2.78 43.45 4.26
CA SER A 6 -1.58 42.63 4.42
C SER A 6 -1.70 41.59 5.53
N THR A 7 -2.34 41.93 6.66
CA THR A 7 -2.57 40.97 7.75
C THR A 7 -3.58 39.88 7.36
N LEU A 8 -4.60 40.21 6.57
CA LEU A 8 -5.57 39.23 6.07
C LEU A 8 -4.94 38.23 5.08
N LEU A 9 -4.00 38.71 4.25
CA LEU A 9 -3.31 37.91 3.24
C LEU A 9 -2.30 36.92 3.86
N ILE A 10 -1.67 37.32 4.98
CA ILE A 10 -0.79 36.46 5.79
C ILE A 10 -1.60 35.38 6.53
N LEU A 11 -2.83 35.68 6.98
CA LEU A 11 -3.70 34.71 7.65
C LEU A 11 -4.24 33.64 6.68
N PHE A 12 -4.43 33.98 5.40
CA PHE A 12 -4.86 33.01 4.39
C PHE A 12 -3.75 32.06 3.94
N SER A 13 -2.48 32.46 4.04
CA SER A 13 -1.35 31.66 3.56
C SER A 13 -0.98 30.50 4.50
N THR A 14 -1.37 30.55 5.78
CA THR A 14 -1.14 29.46 6.75
C THR A 14 -2.12 28.29 6.60
N LEU A 15 -3.20 28.43 5.83
CA LEU A 15 -4.20 27.36 5.63
C LEU A 15 -3.79 26.33 4.56
N ILE A 16 -2.74 26.59 3.76
CA ILE A 16 -2.37 25.77 2.59
C ILE A 16 -1.40 24.61 2.94
N ILE A 17 -0.95 24.51 4.19
CA ILE A 17 0.10 23.54 4.59
C ILE A 17 -0.43 22.08 4.64
N ASN A 18 -1.74 21.86 4.64
CA ASN A 18 -2.34 20.54 4.90
C ASN A 18 -2.31 19.53 3.73
N GLY A 19 -1.86 19.95 2.54
CA GLY A 19 -1.86 19.13 1.33
C GLY A 19 -0.61 18.25 1.12
N GLN A 20 0.53 18.57 1.74
CA GLN A 20 1.84 18.07 1.26
C GLN A 20 2.24 16.64 1.67
N ASN A 21 1.30 15.70 1.70
CA ASN A 21 1.55 14.40 2.35
C ASN A 21 1.59 13.20 1.42
N ALA A 22 1.28 13.33 0.13
CA ALA A 22 1.37 12.21 -0.81
C ALA A 22 2.45 12.41 -1.88
N ILE A 23 3.15 11.33 -2.22
CA ILE A 23 4.09 11.24 -3.33
C ILE A 23 3.61 10.14 -4.26
N LEU A 24 3.50 10.45 -5.55
CA LEU A 24 3.15 9.49 -6.60
C LEU A 24 4.44 8.94 -7.23
N LEU A 25 4.60 7.63 -7.17
CA LEU A 25 5.61 6.87 -7.88
C LEU A 25 5.03 6.52 -9.25
N LYS A 26 5.39 7.35 -10.24
CA LYS A 26 4.91 7.24 -11.61
C LYS A 26 5.33 5.94 -12.28
N ASN A 27 4.50 5.44 -13.18
CA ASN A 27 4.87 4.34 -14.06
C ASN A 27 5.57 4.89 -15.30
N PHE A 28 6.85 4.54 -15.49
CA PHE A 28 7.67 4.98 -16.62
C PHE A 28 7.78 3.93 -17.75
N ASN A 29 6.97 2.88 -17.72
CA ASN A 29 6.97 1.87 -18.78
C ASN A 29 6.48 2.52 -20.10
N PRO A 30 7.25 2.48 -21.19
CA PRO A 30 6.81 3.04 -22.48
C PRO A 30 5.47 2.48 -22.99
N LYS A 31 5.14 1.23 -22.64
CA LYS A 31 3.86 0.60 -23.01
C LYS A 31 2.66 1.13 -22.20
N ALA A 32 2.91 1.90 -21.16
CA ALA A 32 1.94 2.47 -20.23
C ALA A 32 1.90 4.00 -20.29
N GLN A 33 2.58 4.62 -21.26
CA GLN A 33 2.72 6.07 -21.38
C GLN A 33 1.37 6.78 -21.59
N ASP A 34 0.43 6.09 -22.24
CA ASP A 34 -0.91 6.61 -22.57
C ASP A 34 -1.79 6.87 -21.34
N LEU A 35 -1.43 6.35 -20.15
CA LEU A 35 -2.11 6.68 -18.90
C LEU A 35 -1.43 7.90 -18.27
N GLU A 36 -2.10 9.04 -18.35
CA GLU A 36 -1.72 10.22 -17.61
C GLU A 36 -2.04 10.02 -16.12
N HIS A 37 -1.05 10.27 -15.28
CA HIS A 37 -1.18 10.11 -13.84
C HIS A 37 -0.40 11.19 -13.10
N THR A 38 -1.12 11.98 -12.31
CA THR A 38 -0.57 13.11 -11.55
C THR A 38 -1.25 13.22 -10.20
N LEU A 39 -0.63 13.95 -9.29
CA LEU A 39 -1.31 14.44 -8.10
C LEU A 39 -1.82 15.84 -8.40
N ASN A 40 -2.97 16.20 -7.81
CA ASN A 40 -3.46 17.58 -7.87
C ASN A 40 -2.50 18.55 -7.15
N ALA A 41 -2.74 19.86 -7.29
CA ALA A 41 -1.87 20.90 -6.74
C ALA A 41 -1.66 20.77 -5.21
N THR A 42 -2.70 20.35 -4.49
CA THR A 42 -2.65 20.12 -3.05
C THR A 42 -2.12 18.74 -2.67
N LYS A 43 -1.76 17.86 -3.62
CA LYS A 43 -1.28 16.48 -3.38
C LYS A 43 -2.21 15.63 -2.50
N ASP A 44 -3.50 15.93 -2.47
CA ASP A 44 -4.50 15.18 -1.72
C ASP A 44 -5.37 14.28 -2.61
N SER A 45 -5.20 14.36 -3.93
CA SER A 45 -5.99 13.59 -4.90
C SER A 45 -5.10 13.06 -6.02
N LEU A 46 -5.34 11.81 -6.41
CA LEU A 46 -4.77 11.20 -7.61
C LEU A 46 -5.67 11.51 -8.80
N ILE A 47 -5.10 12.11 -9.85
CA ILE A 47 -5.75 12.37 -11.12
C ILE A 47 -5.24 11.33 -12.12
N LEU A 48 -6.16 10.63 -12.76
CA LEU A 48 -5.88 9.68 -13.83
C LEU A 48 -6.64 10.09 -15.08
N GLY A 49 -5.96 10.07 -16.23
CA GLY A 49 -6.55 10.31 -17.54
C GLY A 49 -6.07 9.25 -18.53
N TYR A 50 -6.99 8.70 -19.31
CA TYR A 50 -6.70 7.70 -20.32
C TYR A 50 -7.56 7.97 -21.56
N GLU A 51 -7.00 7.77 -22.76
CA GLU A 51 -7.73 8.00 -24.01
C GLU A 51 -8.96 7.08 -24.17
N LYS A 52 -8.98 5.92 -23.51
CA LYS A 52 -10.13 5.01 -23.46
C LYS A 52 -10.66 4.90 -22.02
N SER A 53 -11.53 3.92 -21.78
CA SER A 53 -12.15 3.75 -20.46
C SER A 53 -11.19 3.18 -19.41
N ILE A 54 -11.15 3.85 -18.25
CA ILE A 54 -10.63 3.34 -16.99
C ILE A 54 -11.77 2.56 -16.33
N LEU A 55 -11.65 1.24 -16.22
CA LEU A 55 -12.71 0.38 -15.69
C LEU A 55 -12.79 0.48 -14.15
N ASN A 56 -11.65 0.31 -13.48
CA ASN A 56 -11.56 0.47 -12.04
C ASN A 56 -10.14 0.79 -11.58
N VAL A 57 -10.06 1.35 -10.38
CA VAL A 57 -8.81 1.63 -9.68
C VAL A 57 -8.86 0.98 -8.31
N GLU A 58 -7.85 0.17 -8.01
CA GLU A 58 -7.67 -0.49 -6.73
C GLU A 58 -6.43 0.09 -6.05
N ILE A 59 -6.60 0.57 -4.82
CA ILE A 59 -5.51 1.09 -3.99
C ILE A 59 -5.41 0.22 -2.74
N PHE A 60 -4.26 -0.40 -2.52
CA PHE A 60 -4.11 -1.35 -1.43
C PHE A 60 -2.71 -1.39 -0.83
N ASN A 61 -2.64 -1.85 0.42
CA ASN A 61 -1.44 -2.26 1.13
C ASN A 61 -1.76 -3.51 1.98
N GLU A 62 -0.92 -3.85 2.96
CA GLU A 62 -1.15 -5.02 3.83
C GLU A 62 -2.44 -4.94 4.66
N ASP A 63 -2.84 -3.73 5.06
CA ASP A 63 -3.92 -3.49 6.03
C ASP A 63 -5.11 -2.71 5.46
N TYR A 64 -5.03 -2.24 4.22
CA TYR A 64 -5.98 -1.36 3.57
C TYR A 64 -6.23 -1.78 2.13
N GLU A 65 -7.49 -1.77 1.71
CA GLU A 65 -7.90 -1.98 0.32
C GLU A 65 -9.08 -1.07 0.02
N LYS A 66 -9.00 -0.31 -1.07
CA LYS A 66 -10.08 0.53 -1.60
C LYS A 66 -10.20 0.28 -3.10
N LYS A 67 -11.40 -0.07 -3.55
CA LYS A 67 -11.74 -0.25 -4.95
C LYS A 67 -12.71 0.82 -5.39
N ILE A 68 -12.40 1.47 -6.51
CA ILE A 68 -13.22 2.51 -7.13
C ILE A 68 -13.59 2.04 -8.54
N THR A 69 -14.89 1.92 -8.83
CA THR A 69 -15.39 1.74 -10.19
C THR A 69 -15.47 3.12 -10.84
N VAL A 70 -14.94 3.25 -12.07
CA VAL A 70 -14.85 4.54 -12.76
C VAL A 70 -15.73 4.50 -14.02
N GLU A 71 -15.42 3.60 -14.95
CA GLU A 71 -16.13 3.44 -16.24
C GLU A 71 -16.12 4.71 -17.11
N ASP A 72 -15.05 5.50 -17.01
CA ASP A 72 -14.88 6.80 -17.67
C ASP A 72 -13.42 6.99 -18.12
N THR A 73 -13.14 7.98 -18.95
CA THR A 73 -11.79 8.29 -19.46
C THR A 73 -10.92 9.03 -18.44
N GLU A 74 -11.54 9.75 -17.51
CA GLU A 74 -10.86 10.51 -16.46
C GLU A 74 -11.43 10.20 -15.08
N THR A 75 -10.58 10.28 -14.05
CA THR A 75 -11.05 10.17 -12.66
C THR A 75 -10.15 10.93 -11.71
N GLN A 76 -10.77 11.48 -10.66
CA GLN A 76 -10.09 12.05 -9.51
C GLN A 76 -10.41 11.22 -8.27
N ILE A 77 -9.37 10.68 -7.63
CA ILE A 77 -9.50 9.83 -6.44
C ILE A 77 -8.92 10.59 -5.24
N SER A 78 -9.77 10.89 -4.26
CA SER A 78 -9.30 11.50 -3.01
C SER A 78 -8.42 10.53 -2.22
N LEU A 79 -7.28 11.03 -1.79
CA LEU A 79 -6.30 10.34 -0.96
C LEU A 79 -6.47 10.66 0.53
N SER A 80 -7.44 11.48 0.92
CA SER A 80 -7.65 11.91 2.30
C SER A 80 -7.86 10.74 3.26
N ASP A 81 -8.65 9.75 2.83
CA ASP A 81 -9.01 8.58 3.64
C ASP A 81 -7.89 7.54 3.77
N LEU A 82 -6.80 7.67 3.00
CA LEU A 82 -5.69 6.71 3.08
C LEU A 82 -4.94 6.89 4.40
N PRO A 83 -4.58 5.82 5.13
CA PRO A 83 -3.66 5.93 6.24
C PRO A 83 -2.25 6.32 5.75
N ALA A 84 -1.37 6.74 6.65
CA ALA A 84 0.05 6.89 6.32
C ALA A 84 0.64 5.53 5.92
N GLY A 85 1.45 5.50 4.88
CA GLY A 85 2.05 4.25 4.40
C GLY A 85 2.37 4.24 2.92
N LYS A 86 2.82 3.07 2.45
CA LYS A 86 3.09 2.76 1.05
C LYS A 86 1.92 1.97 0.48
N PHE A 87 1.41 2.40 -0.66
CA PHE A 87 0.27 1.79 -1.33
C PHE A 87 0.64 1.45 -2.77
N VAL A 88 0.09 0.35 -3.24
CA VAL A 88 0.10 -0.03 -4.64
C VAL A 88 -1.22 0.41 -5.24
N VAL A 89 -1.15 1.05 -6.41
CA VAL A 89 -2.30 1.47 -7.19
C VAL A 89 -2.35 0.61 -8.45
N HIS A 90 -3.44 -0.10 -8.65
CA HIS A 90 -3.76 -0.81 -9.89
C HIS A 90 -4.85 -0.04 -10.63
N ALA A 91 -4.49 0.56 -11.76
CA ALA A 91 -5.47 1.10 -12.70
C ALA A 91 -5.76 0.03 -13.76
N LYS A 92 -6.98 -0.54 -13.72
CA LYS A 92 -7.45 -1.46 -14.74
C LYS A 92 -8.12 -0.66 -15.85
N LEU A 93 -7.48 -0.68 -17.01
CA LEU A 93 -7.98 -0.12 -18.25
C LEU A 93 -8.69 -1.22 -19.06
N GLU A 94 -9.29 -0.83 -20.18
CA GLU A 94 -9.95 -1.76 -21.10
C GLU A 94 -8.99 -2.83 -21.66
N ASP A 95 -7.75 -2.44 -21.97
CA ASP A 95 -6.76 -3.27 -22.65
C ASP A 95 -5.58 -3.72 -21.77
N LYS A 96 -5.27 -2.99 -20.69
CA LYS A 96 -4.12 -3.27 -19.82
C LYS A 96 -4.34 -2.88 -18.36
N ILE A 97 -3.44 -3.35 -17.49
CA ILE A 97 -3.39 -2.95 -16.08
C ILE A 97 -2.08 -2.22 -15.86
N ILE A 98 -2.16 -1.02 -15.30
CA ILE A 98 -1.00 -0.20 -14.97
C ILE A 98 -0.86 -0.12 -13.47
N VAL A 99 0.36 -0.41 -13.00
CA VAL A 99 0.70 -0.44 -11.58
C VAL A 99 1.53 0.80 -11.24
N MET A 100 1.15 1.51 -10.19
CA MET A 100 1.85 2.68 -9.67
C MET A 100 1.97 2.57 -8.14
N GLY A 101 2.77 3.45 -7.54
CA GLY A 101 2.90 3.54 -6.09
C GLY A 101 2.43 4.88 -5.55
N ILE A 102 1.82 4.88 -4.36
CA ILE A 102 1.58 6.10 -3.58
C ILE A 102 2.29 5.96 -2.24
N LEU A 103 3.09 6.94 -1.88
CA LEU A 103 3.66 7.08 -0.53
C LEU A 103 2.93 8.22 0.18
N LYS A 104 2.15 7.88 1.21
CA LYS A 104 1.51 8.87 2.08
C LYS A 104 2.30 9.00 3.37
N ARG A 105 2.84 10.18 3.65
CA ARG A 105 3.53 10.52 4.89
C ARG A 105 2.51 10.80 5.99
N GLU A 106 2.88 10.43 7.21
CA GLU A 106 2.17 10.87 8.39
C GLU A 106 2.25 12.40 8.49
N ARG A 107 1.12 13.05 8.81
CA ARG A 107 1.16 14.49 9.04
C ARG A 107 2.06 14.73 10.23
N ILE A 108 3.18 15.42 10.01
CA ILE A 108 3.93 16.00 11.12
C ILE A 108 3.01 17.09 11.65
N ASN A 109 2.27 16.77 12.72
CA ASN A 109 1.78 17.83 13.58
C ASN A 109 3.06 18.48 14.12
N ASP A 110 3.29 19.76 13.82
CA ASP A 110 4.44 20.55 14.29
C ASP A 110 4.43 20.80 15.81
N ALA A 111 4.19 19.74 16.58
CA ALA A 111 4.37 19.64 18.02
C ALA A 111 5.36 18.52 18.41
N ASP A 112 5.79 17.66 17.48
CA ASP A 112 6.68 16.52 17.77
C ASP A 112 8.02 16.63 17.02
N ASN A 113 8.73 17.74 17.20
CA ASN A 113 10.16 17.83 16.88
C ASN A 113 11.01 17.59 18.12
N SER A 114 11.23 16.33 18.45
CA SER A 114 12.52 15.77 18.85
C SER A 114 12.27 14.37 19.37
N ASN A 115 12.86 13.36 18.72
CA ASN A 115 13.26 12.09 19.34
C ASN A 115 14.09 11.32 18.32
N MET A 116 15.28 11.85 18.03
CA MET A 116 16.41 11.01 17.66
C MET A 116 17.29 10.94 18.91
N LEU A 117 17.27 9.76 19.54
CA LEU A 117 18.24 9.22 20.51
C LEU A 117 18.76 10.20 21.59
N LEU A 118 18.36 9.99 22.84
CA LEU A 118 19.25 9.64 23.95
C LEU A 118 18.45 9.32 25.22
N ASP A 119 18.78 8.18 25.81
CA ASP A 119 18.42 7.75 27.15
C ASP A 119 19.02 8.72 28.19
N LYS A 120 18.17 9.52 28.86
CA LYS A 120 18.29 9.89 30.28
C LYS A 120 17.14 10.77 30.76
N GLY A 121 16.46 10.29 31.79
CA GLY A 121 15.99 11.11 32.91
C GLY A 121 14.76 12.00 32.70
N ASP A 122 13.69 11.65 33.40
CA ASP A 122 12.48 12.44 33.65
C ASP A 122 12.70 13.95 33.73
N ILE A 123 12.33 14.70 32.68
CA ILE A 123 11.77 16.05 32.82
C ILE A 123 10.65 16.19 31.80
N ALA A 124 9.42 16.23 32.30
CA ALA A 124 8.23 16.54 31.51
C ALA A 124 8.18 18.05 31.24
N GLU A 125 8.87 18.52 30.21
CA GLU A 125 8.70 19.88 29.70
C GLU A 125 8.22 19.84 28.24
N GLY A 126 7.02 20.39 28.02
CA GLY A 126 6.57 20.81 26.68
C GLY A 126 5.41 20.04 26.06
N LYS A 127 4.95 18.91 26.62
CA LYS A 127 3.68 18.28 26.20
C LYS A 127 2.61 18.58 27.23
N GLY A 128 1.53 19.23 26.83
CA GLY A 128 0.45 19.66 27.72
C GLY A 128 0.07 18.58 28.73
N MET A 129 0.17 18.90 30.01
CA MET A 129 -0.16 17.98 31.10
C MET A 129 -1.68 17.79 31.15
N MET A 130 -2.14 16.55 30.94
CA MET A 130 -3.54 16.22 31.20
C MET A 130 -3.70 16.06 32.73
N LEU A 131 -4.51 16.93 33.33
CA LEU A 131 -4.85 16.85 34.74
C LEU A 131 -6.18 16.13 34.92
N ASP A 132 -6.34 15.41 36.02
CA ASP A 132 -7.65 14.89 36.42
C ASP A 132 -8.53 16.00 37.03
N GLU A 133 -9.76 15.64 37.40
CA GLU A 133 -10.73 16.57 38.01
C GLU A 133 -10.23 17.19 39.34
N SER A 134 -9.24 16.56 39.97
CA SER A 134 -8.56 17.02 41.19
C SER A 134 -7.23 17.72 40.93
N LEU A 135 -6.95 18.05 39.66
CA LEU A 135 -5.71 18.71 39.22
C LEU A 135 -4.44 17.87 39.42
N ASN A 136 -4.55 16.55 39.53
CA ASN A 136 -3.40 15.65 39.59
C ASN A 136 -2.95 15.24 38.19
N LEU A 137 -1.65 15.00 38.05
CA LEU A 137 -1.03 14.63 36.78
C LEU A 137 -1.43 13.22 36.32
N ILE A 138 -2.09 13.14 35.18
CA ILE A 138 -2.41 11.87 34.53
C ILE A 138 -1.17 11.41 33.77
N LYS A 139 -0.40 10.50 34.38
CA LYS A 139 0.85 9.97 33.80
C LYS A 139 0.63 9.00 32.63
N ASN A 140 -0.59 8.51 32.43
CA ASN A 140 -0.90 7.53 31.40
C ASN A 140 -2.09 8.00 30.55
N SER A 141 -1.85 8.25 29.25
CA SER A 141 -2.93 8.52 28.31
C SER A 141 -3.88 7.31 28.22
N PRO A 142 -5.21 7.51 28.21
CA PRO A 142 -6.15 6.41 28.07
C PRO A 142 -5.91 5.68 26.73
N LYS A 143 -5.75 4.35 26.77
CA LYS A 143 -5.53 3.49 25.59
C LYS A 143 -6.76 3.35 24.67
N GLN A 144 -7.78 4.16 24.89
CA GLN A 144 -9.07 4.07 24.20
C GLN A 144 -9.23 5.31 23.32
N SER A 145 -9.57 5.10 22.05
CA SER A 145 -9.85 6.20 21.14
C SER A 145 -11.04 7.02 21.66
N ILE A 146 -11.05 8.32 21.37
CA ILE A 146 -12.17 9.21 21.74
C ILE A 146 -13.50 8.68 21.18
N GLU A 147 -13.47 8.09 19.98
CA GLU A 147 -14.60 7.40 19.35
C GLU A 147 -15.17 6.27 20.22
N PHE A 148 -14.33 5.49 20.90
CA PHE A 148 -14.75 4.42 21.82
C PHE A 148 -15.50 4.97 23.04
N ILE A 149 -15.01 6.09 23.59
CA ILE A 149 -15.62 6.75 24.75
C ILE A 149 -16.99 7.34 24.38
N LEU A 150 -17.07 7.97 23.20
CA LEU A 150 -18.28 8.64 22.73
C LEU A 150 -19.39 7.68 22.29
N THR A 151 -19.03 6.53 21.71
CA THR A 151 -20.02 5.60 21.17
C THR A 151 -20.57 4.63 22.22
N ARG A 152 -19.95 4.49 23.41
CA ARG A 152 -20.23 3.44 24.42
C ARG A 152 -20.35 2.04 23.80
N GLY A 153 -19.83 1.86 22.59
CA GLY A 153 -20.00 0.68 21.78
C GLY A 153 -19.03 -0.37 22.28
N LYS A 154 -19.52 -1.61 22.48
CA LYS A 154 -18.64 -2.76 22.71
C LYS A 154 -17.55 -2.71 21.64
N PRO A 155 -16.26 -2.85 22.01
CA PRO A 155 -15.20 -2.85 21.02
C PRO A 155 -15.54 -3.94 20.04
N HIS A 156 -15.73 -3.59 18.76
CA HIS A 156 -15.82 -4.60 17.73
C HIS A 156 -14.45 -5.24 17.71
N LYS A 157 -14.31 -6.36 18.44
CA LYS A 157 -13.16 -7.25 18.33
C LYS A 157 -13.18 -7.73 16.90
N GLN A 158 -12.58 -6.95 15.99
CA GLN A 158 -12.10 -7.47 14.74
C GLN A 158 -11.12 -8.55 15.17
N ALA A 159 -11.59 -9.80 15.14
CA ALA A 159 -10.74 -10.95 15.36
C ALA A 159 -9.61 -10.78 14.35
N THR A 160 -8.42 -10.46 14.85
CA THR A 160 -7.18 -10.43 14.08
C THR A 160 -6.88 -11.87 13.72
N LYS A 161 -7.66 -12.44 12.79
CA LYS A 161 -7.31 -13.67 12.11
C LYS A 161 -5.93 -13.41 11.53
N LYS A 162 -4.94 -14.17 11.99
CA LYS A 162 -3.55 -14.11 11.53
C LYS A 162 -3.58 -14.28 10.01
N ARG A 163 -3.55 -13.17 9.26
CA ARG A 163 -3.70 -13.18 7.81
C ARG A 163 -2.40 -13.72 7.24
N LYS A 164 -2.51 -14.78 6.43
CA LYS A 164 -1.37 -15.37 5.73
C LYS A 164 -1.18 -14.63 4.41
N PHE A 165 0.06 -14.24 4.15
CA PHE A 165 0.46 -13.60 2.90
C PHE A 165 1.35 -14.54 2.11
N TYR A 166 1.30 -14.38 0.79
CA TYR A 166 2.02 -15.23 -0.12
C TYR A 166 2.71 -14.39 -1.19
N TRP A 167 3.96 -14.75 -1.47
CA TRP A 167 4.69 -14.21 -2.61
C TRP A 167 4.41 -15.08 -3.83
N ILE A 168 3.94 -14.47 -4.90
CA ILE A 168 3.61 -15.14 -6.15
C ILE A 168 4.67 -14.76 -7.17
N SER A 169 5.26 -15.75 -7.84
CA SER A 169 5.99 -15.55 -9.09
C SER A 169 5.28 -16.30 -10.21
N PHE A 170 4.82 -15.56 -11.20
CA PHE A 170 4.13 -16.10 -12.36
C PHE A 170 4.90 -15.74 -13.62
N LYS A 171 5.35 -16.75 -14.35
CA LYS A 171 6.09 -16.62 -15.61
C LYS A 171 5.25 -17.19 -16.73
N ILE A 172 4.88 -16.32 -17.66
CA ILE A 172 4.14 -16.67 -18.86
C ILE A 172 5.15 -16.87 -19.97
N ASN A 173 5.13 -18.05 -20.57
CA ASN A 173 6.01 -18.40 -21.68
C ASN A 173 5.18 -18.36 -22.96
N ASN A 174 5.67 -17.63 -23.96
CA ASN A 174 5.12 -17.59 -25.31
C ASN A 174 6.22 -18.01 -26.31
N GLU A 175 5.85 -18.25 -27.56
CA GLU A 175 6.80 -18.65 -28.62
C GLU A 175 7.92 -17.63 -28.86
N SER A 176 7.67 -16.34 -28.58
CA SER A 176 8.61 -15.23 -28.80
C SER A 176 9.34 -14.77 -27.54
N GLY A 177 9.11 -15.37 -26.36
CA GLY A 177 9.78 -14.96 -25.13
C GLY A 177 9.00 -15.28 -23.86
N SER A 178 9.55 -14.85 -22.72
CA SER A 178 8.94 -15.06 -21.41
C SER A 178 8.75 -13.75 -20.64
N VAL A 179 7.64 -13.62 -19.92
CA VAL A 179 7.37 -12.49 -19.04
C VAL A 179 7.15 -13.00 -17.63
N ARG A 180 7.98 -12.52 -16.69
CA ARG A 180 7.88 -12.86 -15.27
C ARG A 180 7.25 -11.71 -14.49
N THR A 181 6.23 -12.02 -13.72
CA THR A 181 5.57 -11.10 -12.80
C THR A 181 5.68 -11.62 -11.38
N MET A 182 5.84 -10.70 -10.43
CA MET A 182 5.93 -11.02 -9.01
C MET A 182 5.02 -10.11 -8.20
N ARG A 183 4.34 -10.64 -7.19
CA ARG A 183 3.49 -9.84 -6.30
C ARG A 183 3.22 -10.53 -4.96
N LEU A 184 2.94 -9.73 -3.94
CA LEU A 184 2.39 -10.20 -2.67
C LEU A 184 0.85 -10.29 -2.79
N ALA A 185 0.26 -11.34 -2.26
CA ALA A 185 -1.19 -11.55 -2.27
C ALA A 185 -1.68 -12.25 -1.01
N ASP A 186 -2.98 -12.11 -0.75
CA ASP A 186 -3.69 -12.81 0.31
C ASP A 186 -4.06 -14.24 -0.11
N GLN A 187 -4.43 -15.06 0.88
CA GLN A 187 -4.78 -16.46 0.66
C GLN A 187 -5.92 -16.64 -0.37
N LYS A 188 -6.97 -15.82 -0.33
CA LYS A 188 -8.13 -15.97 -1.21
C LYS A 188 -7.75 -15.72 -2.67
N SER A 189 -6.90 -14.72 -2.92
CA SER A 189 -6.39 -14.43 -4.26
C SER A 189 -5.47 -15.53 -4.77
N VAL A 190 -4.63 -16.10 -3.90
CA VAL A 190 -3.74 -17.22 -4.22
C VAL A 190 -4.55 -18.46 -4.59
N ASP A 191 -5.57 -18.82 -3.80
CA ASP A 191 -6.41 -19.99 -4.06
C ASP A 191 -7.13 -19.86 -5.41
N LYS A 192 -7.63 -18.66 -5.72
CA LYS A 192 -8.25 -18.36 -7.02
C LYS A 192 -7.23 -18.48 -8.17
N LEU A 193 -6.01 -17.99 -7.96
CA LEU A 193 -4.94 -18.04 -8.95
C LEU A 193 -4.48 -19.48 -9.20
N ILE A 194 -4.27 -20.27 -8.14
CA ILE A 194 -3.91 -21.70 -8.24
C ILE A 194 -5.01 -22.46 -8.98
N SER A 195 -6.28 -22.23 -8.62
CA SER A 195 -7.41 -22.87 -9.28
C SER A 195 -7.49 -22.53 -10.76
N ARG A 196 -7.22 -21.26 -11.12
CA ARG A 196 -7.15 -20.81 -12.50
C ARG A 196 -5.96 -21.44 -13.24
N ASN A 197 -4.77 -21.40 -12.66
CA ASN A 197 -3.56 -21.98 -13.24
C ASN A 197 -3.75 -23.47 -13.52
N LYS A 198 -4.31 -24.24 -12.58
CA LYS A 198 -4.63 -25.67 -12.79
C LYS A 198 -5.54 -25.91 -13.99
N LYS A 199 -6.55 -25.05 -14.20
CA LYS A 199 -7.45 -25.14 -15.36
C LYS A 199 -6.71 -24.79 -16.66
N GLU A 200 -5.91 -23.72 -16.64
CA GLU A 200 -5.14 -23.27 -17.80
C GLU A 200 -4.04 -24.27 -18.18
N HIS A 201 -3.46 -24.99 -17.21
CA HIS A 201 -2.42 -25.99 -17.42
C HIS A 201 -2.86 -27.18 -18.29
N ALA A 202 -4.18 -27.38 -18.44
CA ALA A 202 -4.74 -28.35 -19.38
C ALA A 202 -4.62 -27.91 -20.85
N SER A 203 -4.40 -26.61 -21.11
CA SER A 203 -4.25 -26.07 -22.47
C SER A 203 -2.79 -26.15 -22.95
N PRO A 204 -2.55 -26.30 -24.28
CA PRO A 204 -1.19 -26.34 -24.83
C PRO A 204 -0.34 -25.11 -24.54
N SER A 205 -0.96 -23.92 -24.47
CA SER A 205 -0.27 -22.66 -24.14
C SER A 205 -0.16 -22.43 -22.64
N GLY A 206 -1.01 -23.03 -21.82
CA GLY A 206 -0.97 -22.89 -20.37
C GLY A 206 0.01 -23.85 -19.69
N LYS A 207 0.28 -25.02 -20.29
CA LYS A 207 1.23 -26.02 -19.74
C LYS A 207 2.68 -25.53 -19.66
N ILE A 208 3.01 -24.51 -20.45
CA ILE A 208 4.34 -23.90 -20.48
C ILE A 208 4.46 -22.76 -19.47
N ASN A 209 3.37 -22.33 -18.82
CA ASN A 209 3.40 -21.25 -17.85
C ASN A 209 3.79 -21.77 -16.47
N GLU A 210 4.69 -21.05 -15.80
CA GLU A 210 5.18 -21.41 -14.47
C GLU A 210 4.52 -20.53 -13.41
N LEU A 211 3.94 -21.16 -12.39
CA LEU A 211 3.44 -20.50 -11.20
C LEU A 211 4.12 -21.08 -9.97
N ILE A 212 4.81 -20.22 -9.23
CA ILE A 212 5.44 -20.57 -7.95
C ILE A 212 4.92 -19.62 -6.88
N VAL A 213 4.52 -20.18 -5.74
CA VAL A 213 3.96 -19.44 -4.61
C VAL A 213 4.73 -19.81 -3.35
N TRP A 214 5.18 -18.81 -2.60
CA TRP A 214 5.84 -18.99 -1.30
C TRP A 214 4.99 -18.38 -0.19
N GLU A 215 4.94 -19.04 0.97
CA GLU A 215 4.30 -18.47 2.16
C GLU A 215 5.26 -17.47 2.81
N VAL A 216 4.77 -16.27 3.13
CA VAL A 216 5.58 -15.19 3.72
C VAL A 216 5.11 -14.96 5.16
N TYR A 217 6.07 -15.00 6.10
CA TYR A 217 5.81 -14.86 7.53
C TYR A 217 5.94 -13.41 8.00
N ASN A 218 6.94 -12.69 7.48
CA ASN A 218 7.14 -11.27 7.75
C ASN A 218 7.22 -10.52 6.43
N THR A 219 6.08 -9.97 6.02
CA THR A 219 5.87 -9.25 4.77
C THR A 219 6.80 -8.04 4.64
N SER A 220 6.90 -7.21 5.68
CA SER A 220 7.70 -5.97 5.62
C SER A 220 9.19 -6.25 5.41
N LYS A 221 9.78 -7.15 6.21
CA LYS A 221 11.20 -7.51 6.08
C LYS A 221 11.47 -8.28 4.78
N PHE A 222 10.55 -9.18 4.40
CA PHE A 222 10.65 -9.90 3.14
C PHE A 222 10.68 -8.94 1.95
N MET A 223 9.77 -7.97 1.92
CA MET A 223 9.67 -6.99 0.83
C MET A 223 10.90 -6.08 0.77
N GLU A 224 11.43 -5.64 1.90
CA GLU A 224 12.67 -4.85 1.97
C GLU A 224 13.85 -5.62 1.38
N LEU A 225 14.04 -6.88 1.79
CA LEU A 225 15.13 -7.73 1.31
C LEU A 225 14.96 -8.13 -0.16
N GLN A 226 13.74 -8.46 -0.59
CA GLN A 226 13.44 -8.84 -1.97
C GLN A 226 13.56 -7.66 -2.95
N MET A 227 13.24 -6.43 -2.51
CA MET A 227 13.47 -5.23 -3.32
C MET A 227 14.95 -4.88 -3.43
N SER A 228 15.73 -5.13 -2.36
CA SER A 228 17.17 -4.88 -2.35
C SER A 228 17.94 -5.94 -3.14
N ASN A 229 17.47 -7.20 -3.10
CA ASN A 229 18.07 -8.32 -3.80
C ASN A 229 16.99 -9.18 -4.49
N PRO A 230 16.84 -9.10 -5.82
CA PRO A 230 15.86 -9.89 -6.57
C PRO A 230 16.01 -11.41 -6.42
N GLU A 231 17.22 -11.90 -6.09
CA GLU A 231 17.53 -13.32 -5.94
C GLU A 231 17.28 -13.84 -4.52
N PHE A 232 16.87 -12.98 -3.58
CA PHE A 232 16.58 -13.35 -2.18
C PHE A 232 15.52 -14.46 -2.07
N ILE A 233 14.53 -14.50 -2.97
CA ILE A 233 13.55 -15.57 -3.04
C ILE A 233 14.13 -16.96 -3.33
N LYS A 234 15.37 -17.03 -3.86
CA LYS A 234 16.09 -18.29 -4.14
C LYS A 234 17.03 -18.70 -3.00
N SER A 235 17.04 -18.00 -1.88
CA SER A 235 17.86 -18.35 -0.72
C SER A 235 17.49 -19.72 -0.16
N ILE A 236 18.51 -20.50 0.23
CA ILE A 236 18.38 -21.88 0.76
C ILE A 236 17.75 -21.88 2.16
N THR A 237 17.93 -20.79 2.91
CA THR A 237 17.38 -20.60 4.25
C THR A 237 16.80 -19.20 4.37
N SER A 238 15.68 -19.07 5.07
CA SER A 238 15.05 -17.79 5.39
C SER A 238 14.13 -17.91 6.59
N GLU A 239 14.16 -16.90 7.46
CA GLU A 239 13.24 -16.76 8.59
C GLU A 239 11.97 -15.98 8.20
N PHE A 240 11.99 -15.31 7.03
CA PHE A 240 10.93 -14.37 6.63
C PHE A 240 9.92 -14.97 5.66
N PHE A 241 10.28 -16.06 4.99
CA PHE A 241 9.40 -16.80 4.10
C PHE A 241 9.72 -18.30 4.13
N ASN A 242 8.77 -19.13 3.75
CA ASN A 242 8.98 -20.56 3.58
C ASN A 242 9.77 -20.82 2.31
N VAL A 243 10.99 -21.33 2.44
CA VAL A 243 11.85 -21.67 1.31
C VAL A 243 11.21 -22.75 0.42
N THR A 244 10.43 -23.65 1.03
CA THR A 244 9.65 -24.63 0.27
C THR A 244 8.40 -23.94 -0.28
N PRO A 245 8.20 -23.91 -1.62
CA PRO A 245 7.03 -23.29 -2.20
C PRO A 245 5.74 -23.93 -1.68
N TYR A 246 4.77 -23.09 -1.33
CA TYR A 246 3.41 -23.52 -1.03
C TYR A 246 2.75 -24.17 -2.26
N TYR A 247 3.07 -23.68 -3.45
CA TYR A 247 2.62 -24.25 -4.72
C TYR A 247 3.69 -24.04 -5.79
N LYS A 248 3.93 -25.07 -6.60
CA LYS A 248 4.75 -25.01 -7.81
C LYS A 248 3.98 -25.74 -8.92
N SER A 249 3.77 -25.10 -10.06
CA SER A 249 3.24 -25.77 -11.24
C SER A 249 4.28 -26.76 -11.78
N VAL A 250 3.85 -27.98 -12.12
CA VAL A 250 4.73 -29.01 -12.64
C VAL A 250 4.92 -28.80 -14.14
N ASN A 251 6.09 -28.30 -14.54
CA ASN A 251 6.45 -28.27 -15.94
C ASN A 251 6.80 -29.69 -16.40
N SER A 252 6.22 -30.12 -17.52
CA SER A 252 6.56 -31.40 -18.15
C SER A 252 8.02 -31.49 -18.64
N SER A 253 8.76 -30.37 -18.56
CA SER A 253 10.16 -30.26 -18.99
C SER A 253 11.19 -30.66 -17.94
N GLU A 254 10.78 -31.01 -16.70
CA GLU A 254 11.70 -31.56 -15.67
C GLU A 254 11.85 -33.11 -15.78
N ASN A 255 11.29 -33.75 -16.81
CA ASN A 255 11.40 -35.19 -17.08
C ASN A 255 12.07 -35.51 -18.44
N ILE A 256 13.27 -34.96 -18.69
CA ILE A 256 14.22 -35.50 -19.67
C ILE A 256 15.61 -35.46 -19.05
#